data_AF-A0A6A6WIK5-F1
#
_entry.id   AF-A0A6A6WIK5-F1
#
_cell.length_a   1.000
_cell.length_b   1.000
_cell.length_c   1.000
_cell.angle_alpha   90.00
_cell.angle_beta   90.00
_cell.angle_gamma   90.00
#
_symmetry.space_group_name_H-M   'P 1'
#
loop_
_entity.id
_entity.type
_entity.pdbx_description
1 polymer ?
#
loop_
_entity_poly.entity_id
_entity_poly.type
_entity_poly.pdbx_seq_one_letter_code
_entity_poly.pdbx_strand_id
1 'polypeptide(L)'
;MSLDDHYPTSCPFCGIASAYPAPPSSASTSTSLAQCIPTEEASSPDELTPAAFVVFSAPEVIAFLDIMPMARGHLLVATRRHVEKVGQLDAASAGEIGRILPLLSTSLIATVSCTDYNIVQNNGAAAAQIVPHIHFHIIPRNASTHVPEMQARSWTMFGRGQRAELDEEDGTVLARQIRERLREEVRRTEQKGKL
;
A
#
# COMPACT_ATOMS: atom_id res chain seq x y z
N MET A 1 12.99 -3.00 20.38
CA MET A 1 11.84 -3.91 20.23
C MET A 1 12.09 -4.76 19.00
N SER A 2 11.87 -6.06 19.09
CA SER A 2 12.03 -6.99 17.98
C SER A 2 10.78 -6.95 17.08
N LEU A 3 10.90 -7.40 15.83
CA LEU A 3 9.73 -7.54 14.93
C LEU A 3 8.66 -8.48 15.51
N ASP A 4 9.10 -9.47 16.31
CA ASP A 4 8.24 -10.41 17.00
C ASP A 4 7.40 -9.73 18.11
N ASP A 5 7.87 -8.59 18.66
CA ASP A 5 7.12 -7.79 19.64
C ASP A 5 6.01 -6.94 18.98
N HIS A 6 6.03 -6.75 17.66
CA HIS A 6 5.05 -5.93 16.93
C HIS A 6 4.00 -6.76 16.16
N TYR A 7 4.24 -8.05 15.94
CA TYR A 7 3.36 -8.91 15.14
C TYR A 7 3.01 -10.23 15.86
N PRO A 8 2.09 -10.19 16.84
CA PRO A 8 1.68 -11.38 17.61
C PRO A 8 0.82 -12.40 16.84
N THR A 9 0.39 -12.08 15.61
CA THR A 9 -0.36 -12.97 14.69
C THR A 9 0.52 -13.61 13.61
N SER A 10 0.09 -14.76 13.08
CA SER A 10 0.75 -15.56 12.04
C SER A 10 1.14 -14.82 10.76
N CYS A 11 0.52 -13.68 10.43
CA CYS A 11 0.99 -12.70 9.45
C CYS A 11 0.19 -11.39 9.59
N PRO A 12 0.81 -10.20 9.68
CA PRO A 12 0.08 -8.93 9.81
C PRO A 12 -0.81 -8.61 8.61
N PHE A 13 -0.37 -8.91 7.39
CA PHE A 13 -1.15 -8.58 6.19
C PHE A 13 -2.37 -9.48 6.04
N CYS A 14 -2.32 -10.73 6.54
CA CYS A 14 -3.50 -11.57 6.68
C CYS A 14 -4.49 -11.00 7.70
N GLY A 15 -4.00 -10.43 8.81
CA GLY A 15 -4.83 -9.73 9.80
C GLY A 15 -5.56 -8.55 9.18
N ILE A 16 -4.83 -7.68 8.48
CA ILE A 16 -5.40 -6.52 7.76
C ILE A 16 -6.42 -6.99 6.71
N ALA A 17 -6.08 -7.98 5.88
CA ALA A 17 -7.02 -8.53 4.91
C ALA A 17 -8.24 -9.20 5.55
N SER A 18 -8.16 -9.66 6.80
CA SER A 18 -9.33 -10.24 7.47
C SER A 18 -10.24 -9.16 8.05
N ALA A 19 -9.67 -8.09 8.60
CA ALA A 19 -10.41 -6.97 9.17
C ALA A 19 -11.11 -6.10 8.11
N TYR A 20 -10.51 -5.94 6.94
CA TYR A 20 -11.06 -5.09 5.86
C TYR A 20 -11.49 -5.91 4.65
N PRO A 21 -12.67 -6.56 4.67
CA PRO A 21 -13.12 -7.43 3.58
C PRO A 21 -13.21 -6.68 2.25
N ALA A 22 -13.07 -7.42 1.15
CA ALA A 22 -13.34 -6.89 -0.17
C ALA A 22 -14.86 -6.63 -0.34
N PRO A 23 -15.25 -5.66 -1.20
CA PRO A 23 -16.65 -5.45 -1.52
C PRO A 23 -17.29 -6.75 -2.06
N PRO A 24 -18.57 -7.01 -1.76
CA PRO A 24 -19.24 -8.20 -2.25
C PRO A 24 -19.24 -8.22 -3.77
N SER A 25 -18.67 -9.26 -4.37
CA SER A 25 -18.82 -9.54 -5.80
C SER A 25 -20.21 -10.14 -6.00
N SER A 26 -21.11 -9.46 -6.71
CA SER A 26 -22.37 -10.07 -7.13
C SER A 26 -22.10 -11.01 -8.32
N ALA A 27 -22.80 -12.15 -8.37
CA ALA A 27 -22.59 -13.20 -9.36
C ALA A 27 -22.78 -12.79 -10.84
N SER A 28 -23.16 -11.54 -11.11
CA SER A 28 -23.53 -11.01 -12.43
C SER A 28 -22.78 -9.75 -12.85
N THR A 29 -21.96 -9.13 -11.99
CA THR A 29 -21.16 -7.94 -12.34
C THR A 29 -19.80 -7.95 -11.65
N SER A 30 -18.74 -7.67 -12.41
CA SER A 30 -17.41 -7.39 -11.86
C SER A 30 -17.50 -6.25 -10.84
N THR A 31 -16.83 -6.39 -9.69
CA THR A 31 -16.70 -5.32 -8.68
C THR A 31 -16.09 -4.08 -9.35
N SER A 32 -16.74 -2.92 -9.20
CA SER A 32 -16.19 -1.69 -9.76
C SER A 32 -15.03 -1.18 -8.91
N LEU A 33 -14.08 -0.49 -9.55
CA LEU A 33 -12.95 0.09 -8.83
C LEU A 33 -13.38 1.06 -7.72
N ALA A 34 -14.48 1.79 -7.94
CA ALA A 34 -15.01 2.72 -6.97
C ALA A 34 -15.50 2.02 -5.68
N GLN A 35 -16.04 0.80 -5.80
CA GLN A 35 -16.47 0.01 -4.64
C GLN A 35 -15.28 -0.45 -3.80
N CYS A 36 -14.12 -0.65 -4.41
CA CYS A 36 -12.90 -1.06 -3.72
C CYS A 36 -12.22 0.07 -2.92
N ILE A 37 -12.79 1.28 -2.86
CA ILE A 37 -12.24 2.40 -2.09
C ILE A 37 -13.09 2.58 -0.81
N PRO A 38 -12.58 2.18 0.38
CA PRO A 38 -13.35 2.19 1.62
C PRO A 38 -13.96 3.56 1.94
N THR A 39 -15.18 3.61 2.48
CA THR A 39 -15.70 4.85 3.08
C THR A 39 -14.98 5.14 4.40
N GLU A 40 -15.19 6.32 4.98
CA GLU A 40 -14.58 6.65 6.27
C GLU A 40 -15.05 5.69 7.37
N GLU A 41 -16.34 5.31 7.35
CA GLU A 41 -16.93 4.36 8.30
C GLU A 41 -16.40 2.94 8.13
N ALA A 42 -16.06 2.54 6.91
CA ALA A 42 -15.49 1.21 6.63
C ALA A 42 -13.97 1.15 6.79
N SER A 43 -13.32 2.29 7.03
CA SER A 43 -11.85 2.37 7.16
C SER A 43 -11.35 2.10 8.58
N SER A 44 -12.22 2.21 9.60
CA SER A 44 -12.00 1.94 11.03
C SER A 44 -10.56 1.53 11.42
N PRO A 45 -9.58 2.46 11.45
CA PRO A 45 -8.16 2.10 11.58
C PRO A 45 -7.83 1.42 12.92
N ASP A 46 -8.64 1.69 13.94
CA ASP A 46 -8.44 1.26 15.34
C ASP A 46 -8.94 -0.16 15.62
N GLU A 47 -9.51 -0.86 14.63
CA GLU A 47 -9.95 -2.26 14.78
C GLU A 47 -8.78 -3.25 14.91
N LEU A 48 -7.56 -2.79 14.59
CA LEU A 48 -6.33 -3.57 14.68
C LEU A 48 -5.32 -2.90 15.60
N THR A 49 -4.42 -3.70 16.17
CA THR A 49 -3.26 -3.21 16.90
C THR A 49 -2.01 -3.89 16.33
N PRO A 50 -1.09 -3.15 15.68
CA PRO A 50 -1.16 -1.71 15.40
C PRO A 50 -2.27 -1.35 14.39
N ALA A 51 -2.67 -0.07 14.38
CA ALA A 51 -3.70 0.44 13.48
C ALA A 51 -3.32 0.26 12.00
N ALA A 52 -4.33 0.11 11.13
CA ALA A 52 -4.12 -0.07 9.70
C ALA A 52 -4.87 0.98 8.88
N PHE A 53 -4.14 1.80 8.13
CA PHE A 53 -4.72 2.88 7.34
C PHE A 53 -4.98 2.44 5.89
N VAL A 54 -6.09 1.73 5.67
CA VAL A 54 -6.46 1.16 4.37
C VAL A 54 -6.98 2.23 3.40
N VAL A 55 -6.48 2.20 2.18
CA VAL A 55 -6.88 3.11 1.08
C VAL A 55 -7.57 2.41 -0.07
N PHE A 56 -7.41 1.09 -0.19
CA PHE A 56 -8.01 0.27 -1.23
C PHE A 56 -8.17 -1.17 -0.77
N SER A 57 -9.33 -1.79 -1.02
CA SER A 57 -9.63 -3.19 -0.70
C SER A 57 -10.41 -3.81 -1.86
N ALA A 58 -9.78 -4.73 -2.59
CA ALA A 58 -10.36 -5.44 -3.72
C ALA A 58 -10.29 -6.96 -3.50
N PRO A 59 -10.91 -7.79 -4.35
CA PRO A 59 -10.93 -9.24 -4.15
C PRO A 59 -9.56 -9.90 -4.04
N GLU A 60 -8.57 -9.51 -4.83
CA GLU A 60 -7.24 -10.14 -4.82
C GLU A 60 -6.20 -9.39 -3.98
N VAL A 61 -6.38 -8.08 -3.81
CA VAL A 61 -5.38 -7.17 -3.23
C VAL A 61 -5.96 -6.20 -2.21
N ILE A 62 -5.11 -5.70 -1.33
CA ILE A 62 -5.40 -4.64 -0.37
C ILE A 62 -4.23 -3.66 -0.32
N ALA A 63 -4.51 -2.37 -0.16
CA ALA A 63 -3.48 -1.34 -0.03
C ALA A 63 -3.69 -0.47 1.20
N PHE A 64 -2.60 -0.20 1.92
CA PHE A 64 -2.59 0.51 3.19
C PHE A 64 -1.24 1.20 3.43
N LEU A 65 -1.21 2.22 4.29
CA LEU A 65 0.04 2.91 4.64
C LEU A 65 0.98 2.00 5.44
N ASP A 66 2.27 2.09 5.18
CA ASP A 66 3.31 1.47 6.01
C ASP A 66 3.39 2.21 7.35
N ILE A 67 3.28 1.48 8.46
CA ILE A 67 3.37 2.02 9.83
C ILE A 67 4.79 2.47 10.20
N MET A 68 5.81 2.00 9.48
CA MET A 68 7.21 2.43 9.62
C MET A 68 7.68 3.04 8.27
N PRO A 69 7.12 4.19 7.87
CA PRO A 69 7.29 4.72 6.52
C PRO A 69 8.76 5.12 6.22
N MET A 70 9.21 4.84 4.99
CA MET A 70 10.50 5.36 4.49
C MET A 70 10.39 6.81 4.02
N ALA A 71 9.19 7.25 3.69
CA ALA A 71 8.84 8.62 3.31
C ALA A 71 7.34 8.83 3.59
N ARG A 72 6.92 10.09 3.77
CA ARG A 72 5.48 10.40 3.93
C ARG A 72 4.70 9.82 2.75
N GLY A 73 3.68 9.03 3.07
CA GLY A 73 2.84 8.36 2.08
C GLY A 73 3.37 7.01 1.59
N HIS A 74 4.40 6.43 2.22
CA HIS A 74 4.84 5.07 1.92
C HIS A 74 3.65 4.10 1.99
N LEU A 75 3.28 3.56 0.83
CA LEU A 75 2.10 2.70 0.66
C LEU A 75 2.53 1.28 0.37
N LEU A 76 1.83 0.32 0.96
CA LEU A 76 1.98 -1.11 0.68
C LEU A 76 0.77 -1.60 -0.11
N VAL A 77 1.01 -2.45 -1.11
CA VAL A 77 0.01 -3.18 -1.86
C VAL A 77 0.26 -4.67 -1.66
N ALA A 78 -0.56 -5.33 -0.85
CA ALA A 78 -0.42 -6.74 -0.51
C ALA A 78 -1.51 -7.60 -1.16
N THR A 79 -1.20 -8.86 -1.42
CA THR A 79 -2.24 -9.84 -1.79
C THR A 79 -3.10 -10.19 -0.59
N ARG A 80 -4.37 -10.54 -0.80
CA ARG A 80 -5.19 -11.10 0.27
C ARG A 80 -4.79 -12.52 0.61
N ARG A 81 -4.59 -13.34 -0.43
CA ARG A 81 -4.06 -14.69 -0.30
C ARG A 81 -2.62 -14.60 0.21
N HIS A 82 -2.33 -15.39 1.24
CA HIS A 82 -0.98 -15.50 1.76
C HIS A 82 -0.11 -16.26 0.76
N VAL A 83 0.80 -15.53 0.11
CA VAL A 83 1.86 -16.08 -0.73
C VAL A 83 3.13 -15.32 -0.42
N GLU A 84 4.26 -16.01 -0.27
CA GLU A 84 5.49 -15.39 0.22
C GLU A 84 6.22 -14.63 -0.88
N LYS A 85 6.26 -15.18 -2.09
CA LYS A 85 7.13 -14.69 -3.18
C LYS A 85 6.37 -14.52 -4.48
N VAL A 86 6.89 -13.67 -5.36
CA VAL A 86 6.20 -13.24 -6.59
C VAL A 86 5.93 -14.41 -7.54
N GLY A 87 6.81 -15.42 -7.54
CA GLY A 87 6.64 -16.64 -8.33
C GLY A 87 5.50 -17.55 -7.89
N GLN A 88 4.81 -17.24 -6.78
CA GLN A 88 3.65 -17.99 -6.26
C GLN A 88 2.31 -17.29 -6.55
N LEU A 89 2.34 -16.11 -7.19
CA LEU A 89 1.13 -15.41 -7.62
C LEU A 89 0.39 -16.22 -8.69
N ASP A 90 -0.94 -16.22 -8.61
CA ASP A 90 -1.78 -16.68 -9.71
C ASP A 90 -2.04 -15.53 -10.68
N ALA A 91 -2.67 -15.84 -11.81
CA ALA A 91 -2.96 -14.83 -12.84
C ALA A 91 -3.94 -13.75 -12.36
N ALA A 92 -4.86 -14.08 -11.47
CA ALA A 92 -5.86 -13.13 -10.95
C ALA A 92 -5.18 -12.07 -10.08
N SER A 93 -4.43 -12.49 -9.05
CA SER A 93 -3.67 -11.60 -8.18
C SER A 93 -2.62 -10.81 -8.97
N ALA A 94 -1.86 -11.46 -9.87
CA ALA A 94 -0.86 -10.76 -10.68
C ALA A 94 -1.48 -9.69 -11.61
N GLY A 95 -2.60 -10.03 -12.26
CA GLY A 95 -3.33 -9.11 -13.11
C GLY A 95 -3.90 -7.93 -12.33
N GLU A 96 -4.49 -8.18 -11.16
CA GLU A 96 -5.03 -7.11 -10.32
C GLU A 96 -3.92 -6.18 -9.79
N ILE A 97 -2.79 -6.71 -9.32
CA ILE A 97 -1.61 -5.89 -8.93
C ILE A 97 -1.18 -4.96 -10.08
N GLY A 98 -0.98 -5.52 -11.28
CA GLY A 98 -0.56 -4.74 -12.45
C GLY A 98 -1.57 -3.64 -12.83
N ARG A 99 -2.86 -3.91 -12.63
CA ARG A 99 -3.96 -2.98 -12.90
C ARG A 99 -4.04 -1.83 -11.88
N ILE A 100 -3.82 -2.12 -10.60
CA ILE A 100 -4.01 -1.14 -9.52
C ILE A 100 -2.77 -0.31 -9.18
N LEU A 101 -1.56 -0.82 -9.43
CA LEU A 101 -0.32 -0.07 -9.14
C LEU A 101 -0.28 1.32 -9.79
N PRO A 102 -0.61 1.51 -11.09
CA PRO A 102 -0.59 2.84 -11.71
C PRO A 102 -1.61 3.82 -11.12
N LEU A 103 -2.79 3.32 -10.73
CA LEU A 103 -3.84 4.13 -10.10
C LEU A 103 -3.39 4.61 -8.72
N LEU A 104 -2.93 3.68 -7.88
CA LEU A 104 -2.48 3.98 -6.53
C LEU A 104 -1.25 4.91 -6.55
N SER A 105 -0.27 4.67 -7.42
CA SER A 105 0.92 5.53 -7.51
C SER A 105 0.56 6.94 -7.94
N THR A 106 -0.28 7.09 -8.98
CA THR A 106 -0.71 8.41 -9.46
C THR A 106 -1.48 9.18 -8.39
N SER A 107 -2.40 8.51 -7.69
CA SER A 107 -3.18 9.14 -6.63
C SER A 107 -2.31 9.54 -5.45
N LEU A 108 -1.47 8.63 -4.96
CA LEU A 108 -0.57 8.88 -3.83
C LEU A 108 0.35 10.07 -4.10
N ILE A 109 1.04 10.07 -5.23
CA ILE A 109 2.07 11.06 -5.56
C ILE A 109 1.50 12.45 -5.71
N ALA A 110 0.28 12.55 -6.25
CA ALA A 110 -0.42 13.80 -6.26
C ALA A 110 -0.91 14.23 -4.87
N THR A 111 -1.35 13.30 -4.02
CA THR A 111 -1.75 13.61 -2.64
C THR A 111 -0.59 14.17 -1.82
N VAL A 112 0.62 13.60 -1.93
CA VAL A 112 1.79 14.06 -1.17
C VAL A 112 2.61 15.14 -1.88
N SER A 113 2.12 15.68 -3.00
CA SER A 113 2.81 16.72 -3.80
C SER A 113 4.24 16.34 -4.18
N CYS A 114 4.42 15.11 -4.64
CA CYS A 114 5.70 14.56 -5.07
C CYS A 114 5.74 14.39 -6.60
N THR A 115 6.93 14.17 -7.18
CA THR A 115 7.12 13.85 -8.60
C THR A 115 7.63 12.43 -8.79
N ASP A 116 8.61 12.03 -7.99
CA ASP A 116 9.38 10.81 -8.16
C ASP A 116 9.04 9.79 -7.09
N TYR A 117 9.12 8.50 -7.43
CA TYR A 117 8.83 7.43 -6.50
C TYR A 117 9.51 6.13 -6.89
N ASN A 118 9.68 5.24 -5.92
CA ASN A 118 10.11 3.86 -6.16
C ASN A 118 8.92 2.92 -6.01
N ILE A 119 8.84 1.93 -6.91
CA ILE A 119 8.07 0.71 -6.68
C ILE A 119 9.05 -0.41 -6.37
N VAL A 120 8.87 -1.09 -5.24
CA VAL A 120 9.81 -2.10 -4.75
C VAL A 120 9.05 -3.34 -4.31
N GLN A 121 9.55 -4.52 -4.68
CA GLN A 121 9.05 -5.79 -4.18
C GLN A 121 10.24 -6.71 -3.92
N ASN A 122 10.31 -7.26 -2.71
CA ASN A 122 11.43 -8.06 -2.24
C ASN A 122 11.05 -9.53 -2.14
N ASN A 123 11.89 -10.44 -2.64
CA ASN A 123 11.66 -11.90 -2.61
C ASN A 123 12.70 -12.60 -1.73
N GLY A 124 12.34 -12.92 -0.49
CA GLY A 124 13.17 -13.61 0.50
C GLY A 124 13.98 -12.67 1.41
N ALA A 125 14.36 -13.17 2.58
CA ALA A 125 15.05 -12.40 3.62
C ALA A 125 16.36 -11.74 3.15
N ALA A 126 17.15 -12.43 2.31
CA ALA A 126 18.39 -11.88 1.74
C ALA A 126 18.16 -10.67 0.80
N ALA A 127 16.94 -10.53 0.27
CA ALA A 127 16.50 -9.37 -0.51
C ALA A 127 15.79 -8.32 0.36
N ALA A 128 15.93 -8.36 1.68
CA ALA A 128 15.25 -7.49 2.65
C ALA A 128 13.72 -7.62 2.66
N GLN A 129 13.18 -8.82 2.39
CA GLN A 129 11.78 -9.12 2.71
C GLN A 129 11.65 -9.44 4.20
N ILE A 130 10.97 -8.56 4.94
CA ILE A 130 10.78 -8.72 6.39
C ILE A 130 9.51 -9.52 6.70
N VAL A 131 8.38 -9.15 6.11
CA VAL A 131 7.14 -9.92 6.20
C VAL A 131 7.11 -10.91 5.02
N PRO A 132 7.11 -12.23 5.26
CA PRO A 132 7.09 -13.26 4.20
C PRO A 132 5.69 -13.40 3.58
N HIS A 133 5.15 -12.30 3.07
CA HIS A 133 3.89 -12.21 2.35
C HIS A 133 4.10 -11.17 1.26
N ILE A 134 3.66 -11.42 0.03
CA ILE A 134 3.81 -10.49 -1.09
C ILE A 134 3.24 -9.11 -0.74
N HIS A 135 4.09 -8.10 -0.90
CA HIS A 135 3.72 -6.70 -0.84
C HIS A 135 4.61 -5.90 -1.79
N PHE A 136 4.01 -4.92 -2.47
CA PHE A 136 4.71 -3.92 -3.26
C PHE A 136 4.70 -2.62 -2.49
N HIS A 137 5.87 -2.03 -2.33
CA HIS A 137 6.05 -0.69 -1.79
C HIS A 137 5.83 0.34 -2.90
N ILE A 138 5.15 1.44 -2.60
CA ILE A 138 5.17 2.69 -3.37
C ILE A 138 5.74 3.76 -2.44
N ILE A 139 6.95 4.21 -2.73
CA ILE A 139 7.74 5.09 -1.85
C ILE A 139 7.94 6.44 -2.54
N PRO A 140 7.21 7.50 -2.13
CA PRO A 140 7.45 8.85 -2.63
C PRO A 140 8.89 9.33 -2.35
N ARG A 141 9.47 10.10 -3.26
CA ARG A 141 10.82 10.67 -3.16
C ARG A 141 10.76 12.19 -3.22
N ASN A 142 10.59 12.82 -2.06
CA ASN A 142 10.58 14.28 -1.97
C ASN A 142 12.00 14.84 -2.09
N ALA A 143 12.20 15.86 -2.92
CA ALA A 143 13.47 16.57 -3.05
C ALA A 143 13.94 17.24 -1.74
N SER A 144 13.03 17.45 -0.78
CA SER A 144 13.29 18.08 0.52
C SER A 144 13.99 17.17 1.54
N THR A 145 14.19 15.88 1.26
CA THR A 145 15.26 15.15 1.95
C THR A 145 16.57 15.68 1.40
N HIS A 146 17.11 16.74 2.02
CA HIS A 146 18.39 17.36 1.70
C HIS A 146 19.51 16.33 1.82
N VAL A 147 19.72 15.56 0.76
CA VAL A 147 20.89 14.72 0.59
C VAL A 147 21.68 15.36 -0.55
N PRO A 148 22.88 15.90 -0.29
CA PRO A 148 23.74 16.44 -1.33
C PRO A 148 23.88 15.42 -2.47
N GLU A 149 23.89 15.90 -3.71
CA GLU A 149 23.76 15.13 -4.96
C GLU A 149 24.68 13.89 -5.05
N MET A 150 25.84 13.91 -4.39
CA MET A 150 26.77 12.77 -4.30
C MET A 150 26.39 11.69 -3.26
N GLN A 151 25.70 12.05 -2.18
CA GLN A 151 25.20 11.11 -1.16
C GLN A 151 23.80 10.56 -1.50
N ALA A 152 23.07 11.19 -2.41
CA ALA A 152 21.79 10.67 -2.89
C ALA A 152 21.93 9.26 -3.50
N ARG A 153 23.12 8.91 -4.00
CA ARG A 153 23.46 7.60 -4.58
C ARG A 153 23.70 6.49 -3.55
N SER A 154 24.01 6.82 -2.28
CA SER A 154 24.21 5.83 -1.23
C SER A 154 22.94 5.56 -0.42
N TRP A 155 22.04 6.54 -0.28
CA TRP A 155 20.74 6.36 0.38
C TRP A 155 19.70 5.63 -0.48
N THR A 156 19.93 5.54 -1.79
CA THR A 156 19.18 4.63 -2.69
C THR A 156 19.36 3.14 -2.36
N MET A 157 20.21 2.78 -1.40
CA MET A 157 20.29 1.43 -0.86
C MET A 157 19.16 1.21 0.15
N PHE A 158 18.10 0.54 -0.30
CA PHE A 158 16.97 0.09 0.51
C PHE A 158 17.43 -0.49 1.86
N GLY A 159 17.14 0.19 2.98
CA GLY A 159 17.29 -0.41 4.31
C GLY A 159 18.24 0.25 5.32
N ARG A 160 18.77 1.46 5.09
CA ARG A 160 19.49 2.20 6.15
C ARG A 160 18.98 3.63 6.32
N GLY A 161 18.26 3.84 7.42
CA GLY A 161 17.71 5.12 7.87
C GLY A 161 16.83 4.88 9.09
N GLN A 162 16.87 5.78 10.08
CA GLN A 162 16.02 5.68 11.27
C GLN A 162 14.58 5.94 10.82
N ARG A 163 13.72 4.92 10.98
CA ARG A 163 12.28 5.02 10.68
C ARG A 163 11.57 5.43 11.97
N ALA A 164 10.66 6.39 11.87
CA ALA A 164 9.72 6.71 12.95
C ALA A 164 8.39 6.02 12.63
N GLU A 165 7.65 5.66 13.68
CA GLU A 165 6.27 5.18 13.53
C GLU A 165 5.39 6.28 12.92
N LEU A 166 4.42 5.86 12.11
CA LEU A 166 3.39 6.73 11.58
C LEU A 166 2.44 7.13 12.71
N ASP A 167 2.32 8.42 12.97
CA ASP A 167 1.33 8.97 13.90
C ASP A 167 -0.10 8.66 13.40
N GLU A 168 -0.99 8.29 14.32
CA GLU A 168 -2.33 7.80 13.97
C GLU A 168 -3.24 8.88 13.37
N GLU A 169 -3.12 10.13 13.84
CA GLU A 169 -3.86 11.26 13.30
C GLU A 169 -3.36 11.57 11.88
N ASP A 170 -2.04 11.64 11.71
CA ASP A 170 -1.40 11.83 10.40
C ASP A 170 -1.77 10.70 9.42
N GLY A 171 -1.77 9.45 9.87
CA GLY A 171 -2.13 8.27 9.09
C GLY A 171 -3.59 8.31 8.64
N THR A 172 -4.49 8.68 9.54
CA THR A 172 -5.93 8.83 9.26
C THR A 172 -6.19 9.91 8.22
N VAL A 173 -5.60 11.10 8.42
CA VAL A 173 -5.74 12.23 7.49
C VAL A 173 -5.18 11.88 6.11
N LEU A 174 -3.99 11.29 6.06
CA LEU A 174 -3.32 10.97 4.81
C LEU A 174 -4.07 9.87 4.03
N ALA A 175 -4.54 8.82 4.70
CA ALA A 175 -5.31 7.77 4.06
C ALA A 175 -6.62 8.30 3.47
N ARG A 176 -7.33 9.18 4.19
CA ARG A 176 -8.53 9.87 3.66
C ARG A 176 -8.21 10.65 2.39
N GLN A 177 -7.17 11.46 2.40
CA GLN A 177 -6.75 12.25 1.23
C GLN A 177 -6.37 11.36 0.03
N ILE A 178 -5.72 10.22 0.28
CA ILE A 178 -5.41 9.24 -0.77
C ILE A 178 -6.70 8.64 -1.34
N ARG A 179 -7.67 8.25 -0.49
CA ARG A 179 -8.96 7.71 -0.93
C ARG A 179 -9.76 8.71 -1.76
N GLU A 180 -9.81 9.98 -1.35
CA GLU A 180 -10.44 11.07 -2.11
C GLU A 180 -9.82 11.20 -3.51
N ARG A 181 -8.49 11.28 -3.58
CA ARG A 181 -7.78 11.39 -4.85
C ARG A 181 -7.90 10.13 -5.72
N LEU A 182 -7.97 8.96 -5.11
CA LEU A 182 -8.18 7.70 -5.81
C LEU A 182 -9.55 7.64 -6.47
N ARG A 183 -10.61 8.13 -5.80
CA ARG A 183 -11.96 8.22 -6.40
C ARG A 183 -11.98 9.13 -7.63
N GLU A 184 -11.25 10.25 -7.59
CA GLU A 184 -11.10 11.13 -8.76
C GLU A 184 -10.39 10.43 -9.92
N GLU A 185 -9.31 9.73 -9.62
CA GLU A 185 -8.50 9.04 -10.63
C GLU A 185 -9.24 7.87 -11.29
N VAL A 186 -10.03 7.11 -10.51
CA VAL A 186 -10.91 6.06 -11.03
C VAL A 186 -11.91 6.64 -12.04
N ARG A 187 -12.66 7.69 -11.65
CA ARG A 187 -13.61 8.36 -12.56
C ARG A 187 -12.93 8.85 -13.84
N ARG A 188 -11.72 9.41 -13.72
CA ARG A 188 -10.94 9.92 -14.85
C ARG A 188 -10.52 8.78 -15.79
N THR A 189 -10.13 7.64 -15.26
CA THR A 189 -9.64 6.50 -16.05
C THR A 189 -10.79 5.80 -16.78
N GLU A 190 -11.95 5.67 -16.11
CA GLU A 190 -13.19 5.17 -16.71
C GLU A 190 -13.64 6.05 -17.89
N GLN A 191 -13.62 7.38 -17.73
CA GLN A 191 -13.96 8.33 -18.81
C GLN A 191 -13.00 8.26 -20.02
N LYS A 192 -11.74 7.87 -19.80
CA LYS A 192 -10.71 7.78 -20.85
C LYS A 192 -10.65 6.41 -21.53
N GLY A 193 -11.44 5.43 -21.10
CA GLY A 193 -11.41 4.06 -21.63
C GLY A 193 -10.07 3.35 -21.47
N LYS A 194 -9.32 3.67 -20.39
CA LYS A 194 -7.98 3.12 -20.11
C LYS A 194 -7.97 1.94 -19.13
N LEU A 195 -9.10 1.28 -18.94
CA LEU A 195 -9.28 0.17 -18.00
C LEU A 195 -9.66 -1.12 -18.74
#